data_AF-A0A817NMD6-F1
#
_entry.id   AF-A0A817NMD6-F1
#
_cell.length_a   1.000
_cell.length_b   1.000
_cell.length_c   1.000
_cell.angle_alpha   90.00
_cell.angle_beta   90.00
_cell.angle_gamma   90.00
#
_symmetry.space_group_name_H-M   'P 1'
#
loop_
_entity.id
_entity.type
_entity.pdbx_description
1 polymer ?
#
loop_
_entity_poly.entity_id
_entity_poly.type
_entity_poly.pdbx_seq_one_letter_code
_entity_poly.pdbx_strand_id
1 'polypeptide(L)'
;MSDIEGRTDPDGAQSETDKEEIRQIFDTTLPIYVQKDKILSIIETNSITIIQGNTGSGKSTQIPQYIFDDYVKRSKPVNIIVTQPRRFAARSLCEHISRSRNWPVGQTVDYQTSLNKQCCELTRILYCTTGVLVVRIILTKTLQCFIHIILDEVHERHQPMDFLLILIRTLWLRNSQNVKIILMSATIEIDKLVHYFRQVINGQIVSAYQFQIGDRLFDLPDLKLSEAHLSHEAIDLAVKLIKSFDHEDSIIQKFIY
;
A
#
# COMPACT_ATOMS: atom_id res chain seq x y z
N MET A 1 -38.74 12.35 47.39
CA MET A 1 -37.58 13.24 47.21
C MET A 1 -36.37 12.36 47.46
N SER A 2 -35.96 11.60 46.45
CA SER A 2 -34.97 11.95 45.42
C SER A 2 -33.58 12.03 46.03
N ASP A 3 -32.71 11.09 45.67
CA ASP A 3 -31.41 11.40 45.05
C ASP A 3 -30.82 10.11 44.46
N ILE A 4 -30.84 10.06 43.13
CA ILE A 4 -30.12 9.09 42.29
C ILE A 4 -28.91 9.88 41.79
N GLU A 5 -27.77 9.76 42.46
CA GLU A 5 -26.51 10.29 41.93
C GLU A 5 -25.92 9.29 40.91
N GLY A 6 -25.68 9.83 39.72
CA GLY A 6 -25.25 9.12 38.54
C GLY A 6 -23.90 8.45 38.72
N ARG A 7 -23.90 7.14 38.43
CA ARG A 7 -22.71 6.40 38.05
C ARG A 7 -22.32 6.91 36.65
N THR A 8 -21.30 7.75 36.55
CA THR A 8 -20.64 8.04 35.28
C THR A 8 -19.79 6.83 34.91
N ASP A 9 -20.20 6.13 33.85
CA ASP A 9 -19.47 4.97 33.32
C ASP A 9 -18.08 5.40 32.80
N PRO A 10 -16.97 4.81 33.27
CA PRO A 10 -15.62 5.14 32.81
C PRO A 10 -15.27 4.53 31.43
N ASP A 11 -16.14 3.72 30.85
CA ASP A 11 -15.90 2.98 29.59
C ASP A 11 -15.95 3.87 28.33
N GLY A 12 -16.51 5.07 28.40
CA GLY A 12 -16.64 5.98 27.25
C GLY A 12 -15.31 6.61 26.81
N ALA A 13 -14.47 7.03 27.76
CA ALA A 13 -13.26 7.80 27.47
C ALA A 13 -12.12 6.94 26.87
N GLN A 14 -12.00 5.68 27.31
CA GLN A 14 -11.01 4.73 26.77
C GLN A 14 -11.34 4.37 25.31
N SER A 15 -12.63 4.14 25.01
CA SER A 15 -13.11 3.86 23.65
C SER A 15 -12.84 5.00 22.66
N GLU A 16 -12.87 6.26 23.11
CA GLU A 16 -12.75 7.42 22.23
C GLU A 16 -11.30 7.75 21.93
N THR A 17 -10.42 7.54 22.92
CA THR A 17 -8.95 7.62 22.76
C THR A 17 -8.43 6.55 21.81
N ASP A 18 -8.88 5.30 21.95
CA ASP A 18 -8.51 4.19 21.06
C ASP A 18 -8.97 4.44 19.62
N LYS A 19 -10.14 5.05 19.42
CA LYS A 19 -10.67 5.41 18.09
C LYS A 19 -9.86 6.52 17.42
N GLU A 20 -9.37 7.48 18.20
CA GLU A 20 -8.58 8.60 17.67
C GLU A 20 -7.15 8.15 17.32
N GLU A 21 -6.54 7.28 18.12
CA GLU A 21 -5.26 6.63 17.79
C GLU A 21 -5.38 5.77 16.51
N ILE A 22 -6.46 5.00 16.37
CA ILE A 22 -6.75 4.21 15.16
C ILE A 22 -6.91 5.11 13.93
N ARG A 23 -7.54 6.29 14.05
CA ARG A 23 -7.71 7.26 12.96
C ARG A 23 -6.41 7.94 12.54
N GLN A 24 -5.50 8.19 13.48
CA GLN A 24 -4.18 8.74 13.17
C GLN A 24 -3.31 7.74 12.41
N ILE A 25 -3.45 6.46 12.75
CA ILE A 25 -2.70 5.36 12.13
C ILE A 25 -3.30 4.98 10.77
N PHE A 26 -4.63 4.91 10.70
CA PHE A 26 -5.36 4.46 9.52
C PHE A 26 -6.33 5.53 9.06
N ASP A 27 -6.16 5.96 7.82
CA ASP A 27 -7.15 6.82 7.18
C ASP A 27 -8.41 6.01 6.89
N THR A 28 -9.34 6.06 7.84
CA THR A 28 -10.63 5.38 7.80
C THR A 28 -11.54 5.88 6.67
N THR A 29 -11.18 6.97 5.99
CA THR A 29 -11.92 7.50 4.84
C THR A 29 -11.53 6.83 3.52
N LEU A 30 -10.47 6.03 3.50
CA LEU A 30 -10.01 5.35 2.30
C LEU A 30 -10.87 4.10 2.00
N PRO A 31 -11.22 3.83 0.73
CA PRO A 31 -12.01 2.65 0.34
C PRO A 31 -11.42 1.33 0.83
N ILE A 32 -10.10 1.27 0.97
CA ILE A 32 -9.39 0.07 1.41
C ILE A 32 -9.66 -0.30 2.87
N TYR A 33 -10.03 0.68 3.72
CA TYR A 33 -10.28 0.44 5.14
C TYR A 33 -11.49 -0.48 5.35
N VAL A 34 -12.58 -0.24 4.62
CA VAL A 34 -13.80 -1.06 4.67
C VAL A 34 -13.53 -2.50 4.25
N GLN A 35 -12.53 -2.72 3.40
CA GLN A 35 -12.19 -4.04 2.86
C GLN A 35 -11.03 -4.72 3.59
N LYS A 36 -10.53 -4.15 4.70
CA LYS A 36 -9.36 -4.63 5.45
C LYS A 36 -9.40 -6.14 5.74
N ASP A 37 -10.45 -6.62 6.40
CA ASP A 37 -10.54 -8.04 6.81
C ASP A 37 -10.61 -8.99 5.60
N LYS A 38 -11.28 -8.56 4.53
CA LYS A 38 -11.37 -9.30 3.28
C LYS A 38 -9.99 -9.40 2.60
N ILE A 39 -9.23 -8.30 2.55
CA ILE A 39 -7.87 -8.26 2.00
C ILE A 39 -6.96 -9.20 2.79
N LEU A 40 -6.99 -9.13 4.13
CA LEU A 40 -6.19 -10.00 5.00
C LEU A 40 -6.53 -11.49 4.78
N SER A 41 -7.82 -11.82 4.72
CA SER A 41 -8.26 -13.19 4.45
C SER A 41 -7.74 -13.70 3.10
N ILE A 42 -7.82 -12.88 2.04
CA ILE A 42 -7.37 -13.25 0.70
C ILE A 42 -5.84 -13.49 0.69
N ILE A 43 -5.07 -12.61 1.33
CA ILE A 43 -3.61 -12.75 1.41
C ILE A 43 -3.22 -14.00 2.22
N GLU A 44 -3.94 -14.31 3.29
CA GLU A 44 -3.67 -15.52 4.09
C GLU A 44 -3.97 -16.80 3.30
N THR A 45 -5.07 -16.86 2.54
CA THR A 45 -5.49 -18.08 1.84
C THR A 45 -4.76 -18.32 0.52
N ASN A 46 -4.22 -17.28 -0.12
CA ASN A 46 -3.59 -17.38 -1.44
C ASN A 46 -2.08 -17.14 -1.35
N SER A 47 -1.27 -17.89 -2.10
CA SER A 47 0.18 -17.64 -2.14
C SER A 47 0.54 -16.42 -2.97
N ILE A 48 -0.26 -16.11 -3.99
CA ILE A 48 -0.05 -14.97 -4.90
C ILE A 48 -1.38 -14.23 -5.02
N THR A 49 -1.38 -12.94 -4.68
CA THR A 49 -2.56 -12.08 -4.73
C THR A 49 -2.26 -10.85 -5.58
N ILE A 50 -3.19 -10.48 -6.45
CA ILE A 50 -3.18 -9.23 -7.22
C ILE A 50 -4.26 -8.32 -6.65
N ILE A 51 -3.85 -7.17 -6.14
CA ILE A 51 -4.73 -6.16 -5.56
C ILE A 51 -4.77 -4.96 -6.50
N GLN A 52 -5.92 -4.76 -7.12
CA GLN A 52 -6.18 -3.66 -8.01
C GLN A 52 -6.92 -2.54 -7.28
N GLY A 53 -6.58 -1.29 -7.57
CA GLY A 53 -7.38 -0.13 -7.15
C GLY A 53 -6.70 1.16 -7.57
N ASN A 54 -7.45 2.23 -7.82
CA ASN A 54 -6.88 3.48 -8.34
C ASN A 54 -5.82 4.10 -7.41
N THR A 55 -4.99 5.00 -7.94
CA THR A 55 -4.10 5.82 -7.11
C THR A 55 -4.92 6.58 -6.06
N GLY A 56 -4.41 6.70 -4.84
CA GLY A 56 -5.16 7.29 -3.73
C GLY A 56 -6.13 6.34 -3.02
N SER A 57 -6.28 5.08 -3.46
CA SER A 57 -7.04 4.06 -2.72
C SER A 57 -6.40 3.61 -1.40
N GLY A 58 -5.13 3.96 -1.15
CA GLY A 58 -4.41 3.61 0.08
C GLY A 58 -3.62 2.30 0.05
N LYS A 59 -3.50 1.60 -1.09
CA LYS A 59 -2.80 0.31 -1.20
C LYS A 59 -1.39 0.32 -0.57
N SER A 60 -0.56 1.24 -1.04
CA SER A 60 0.87 1.34 -0.70
C SER A 60 1.14 1.72 0.75
N THR A 61 0.20 2.42 1.39
CA THR A 61 0.30 2.87 2.79
C THR A 61 -0.37 1.88 3.74
N GLN A 62 -1.55 1.35 3.39
CA GLN A 62 -2.41 0.62 4.32
C GLN A 62 -2.14 -0.90 4.32
N ILE A 63 -1.91 -1.53 3.17
CA ILE A 63 -1.78 -3.00 3.09
C ILE A 63 -0.60 -3.52 3.92
N PRO A 64 0.62 -2.95 3.85
CA PRO A 64 1.74 -3.41 4.66
C PRO A 64 1.46 -3.29 6.16
N GLN A 65 0.77 -2.22 6.57
CA GLN A 65 0.35 -1.99 7.94
C GLN A 65 -0.70 -3.00 8.42
N TYR A 66 -1.70 -3.32 7.58
CA TYR A 66 -2.71 -4.33 7.90
C TYR A 66 -2.08 -5.71 8.11
N ILE A 67 -1.20 -6.11 7.20
CA ILE A 67 -0.49 -7.40 7.30
C ILE A 67 0.35 -7.43 8.57
N PHE A 68 1.07 -6.35 8.86
CA PHE A 68 1.90 -6.24 10.06
C PHE A 68 1.09 -6.43 11.34
N ASP A 69 0.01 -5.65 11.51
CA ASP A 69 -0.82 -5.72 12.71
C ASP A 69 -1.48 -7.08 12.89
N ASP A 70 -1.99 -7.66 11.82
CA ASP A 70 -2.64 -8.97 11.86
C ASP A 70 -1.66 -10.09 12.23
N TYR A 71 -0.43 -10.08 11.69
CA TYR A 71 0.59 -11.05 12.06
C TYR A 71 1.08 -10.86 13.49
N VAL A 72 1.28 -9.61 13.94
CA VAL A 72 1.64 -9.31 15.33
C VAL A 72 0.55 -9.75 16.30
N LYS A 73 -0.72 -9.44 16.00
CA LYS A 73 -1.89 -9.85 16.80
C LYS A 73 -2.00 -11.37 16.93
N ARG A 74 -1.66 -12.11 15.87
CA ARG A 74 -1.64 -13.59 15.86
C ARG A 74 -0.33 -14.19 16.35
N SER A 75 0.61 -13.39 16.85
CA SER A 75 1.95 -13.80 17.29
C SER A 75 2.71 -14.61 16.23
N LYS A 76 2.52 -14.27 14.94
CA LYS A 76 3.23 -14.86 13.80
C LYS A 76 4.48 -14.04 13.45
N PRO A 77 5.55 -14.66 12.95
CA PRO A 77 6.71 -13.93 12.44
C PRO A 77 6.32 -13.04 11.26
N VAL A 78 6.79 -11.79 11.25
CA VAL A 78 6.53 -10.83 10.19
C VAL A 78 7.84 -10.27 9.63
N ASN A 79 7.96 -10.27 8.31
CA ASN A 79 8.99 -9.53 7.60
C ASN A 79 8.46 -9.20 6.20
N ILE A 80 8.22 -7.92 5.96
CA ILE A 80 7.53 -7.39 4.80
C ILE A 80 8.51 -6.52 4.02
N ILE A 81 8.63 -6.77 2.72
CA ILE A 81 9.32 -5.87 1.80
C ILE A 81 8.35 -5.34 0.76
N VAL A 82 8.42 -4.04 0.50
CA VAL A 82 7.56 -3.33 -0.45
C VAL A 82 8.45 -2.66 -1.48
N THR A 83 8.35 -3.05 -2.76
CA THR A 83 9.09 -2.36 -3.81
C THR A 83 8.35 -1.14 -4.32
N GLN A 84 9.11 -0.09 -4.65
CA GLN A 84 8.65 1.12 -5.30
C GLN A 84 9.51 1.39 -6.54
N PRO A 85 8.93 1.86 -7.66
CA PRO A 85 9.69 2.18 -8.87
C PRO A 85 10.68 3.33 -8.64
N ARG A 86 10.32 4.29 -7.77
CA ARG A 86 11.08 5.53 -7.54
C ARG A 86 11.62 5.61 -6.12
N ARG A 87 12.86 6.14 -5.99
CA ARG A 87 13.54 6.35 -4.70
C ARG A 87 12.72 7.26 -3.77
N PHE A 88 12.17 8.34 -4.32
CA PHE A 88 11.36 9.29 -3.56
C PHE A 88 10.10 8.64 -3.00
N ALA A 89 9.42 7.78 -3.77
CA ALA A 89 8.23 7.05 -3.31
C ALA A 89 8.56 6.11 -2.13
N ALA A 90 9.65 5.33 -2.23
CA ALA A 90 10.09 4.46 -1.13
C ALA A 90 10.32 5.24 0.17
N ARG A 91 11.04 6.36 0.08
CA ARG A 91 11.32 7.24 1.23
C ARG A 91 10.05 7.87 1.79
N SER A 92 9.24 8.47 0.93
CA SER A 92 8.02 9.19 1.32
C SER A 92 7.02 8.26 2.01
N LEU A 93 6.82 7.04 1.52
CA LEU A 93 5.93 6.06 2.15
C LEU A 93 6.44 5.58 3.51
N CYS A 94 7.75 5.34 3.63
CA CYS A 94 8.36 5.00 4.92
C CYS A 94 8.19 6.14 5.94
N GLU A 95 8.48 7.38 5.54
CA GLU A 95 8.30 8.55 6.40
C GLU A 95 6.83 8.78 6.76
N HIS A 96 5.91 8.54 5.83
CA HIS A 96 4.47 8.63 6.09
C HIS A 96 4.04 7.62 7.18
N ILE A 97 4.39 6.34 7.04
CA ILE A 97 4.05 5.33 8.04
C ILE A 97 4.75 5.60 9.37
N SER A 98 6.02 6.02 9.33
CA SER A 98 6.76 6.44 10.53
C SER A 98 6.00 7.51 11.30
N ARG A 99 5.49 8.55 10.63
CA ARG A 99 4.68 9.61 11.26
C ARG A 99 3.34 9.08 11.77
N SER A 100 2.58 8.37 10.93
CA SER A 100 1.26 7.83 11.29
C SER A 100 1.30 6.87 12.48
N ARG A 101 2.40 6.13 12.65
CA ARG A 101 2.58 5.14 13.73
C ARG A 101 3.42 5.63 14.90
N ASN A 102 3.94 6.85 14.83
CA ASN A 102 4.98 7.34 15.74
C ASN A 102 6.15 6.35 15.90
N TRP A 103 6.57 5.72 14.79
CA TRP A 103 7.72 4.82 14.76
C TRP A 103 8.94 5.53 14.19
N PRO A 104 10.12 5.46 14.82
CA PRO A 104 11.33 6.01 14.23
C PRO A 104 11.73 5.24 12.96
N VAL A 105 12.06 5.98 11.90
CA VAL A 105 12.65 5.41 10.68
C VAL A 105 13.96 4.71 11.03
N GLY A 106 14.17 3.51 10.48
CA GLY A 106 15.34 2.68 10.75
C GLY A 106 15.15 1.71 11.91
N GLN A 107 13.96 1.66 12.54
CA GLN A 107 13.58 0.59 13.46
C GLN A 107 12.52 -0.31 12.79
N THR A 108 11.28 -0.34 13.28
CA THR A 108 10.21 -1.21 12.77
C THR A 108 9.91 -0.97 11.28
N VAL A 109 9.97 0.29 10.83
CA VAL A 109 9.82 0.70 9.43
C VAL A 109 11.09 1.38 8.93
N ASP A 110 11.51 1.06 7.71
CA ASP A 110 12.68 1.65 7.08
C ASP A 110 12.55 1.69 5.55
N TYR A 111 13.47 2.38 4.87
CA TYR A 111 13.59 2.37 3.43
C TYR A 111 15.02 2.20 2.90
N GLN A 112 15.15 1.45 1.80
CA GLN A 112 16.43 1.19 1.15
C GLN A 112 16.41 1.49 -0.35
N THR A 113 17.38 2.28 -0.79
CA THR A 113 17.63 2.62 -2.19
C THR A 113 19.08 2.30 -2.52
N SER A 114 19.50 2.47 -3.78
CA SER A 114 20.91 2.29 -4.15
C SER A 114 21.88 3.25 -3.45
N LEU A 115 21.37 4.33 -2.81
CA LEU A 115 22.18 5.36 -2.18
C LEU A 115 22.40 5.16 -0.67
N ASN A 116 21.63 4.28 -0.03
CA ASN A 116 21.68 4.02 1.41
C ASN A 116 21.70 2.50 1.69
N LYS A 117 22.67 2.05 2.50
CA LYS A 117 23.03 0.63 2.60
C LYS A 117 22.55 -0.11 3.85
N GLN A 118 22.14 0.58 4.91
CA GLN A 118 21.89 -0.07 6.20
C GLN A 118 20.39 -0.09 6.53
N CYS A 119 19.91 -1.28 6.88
CA CYS A 119 18.63 -1.51 7.54
C CYS A 119 18.91 -2.21 8.87
N CYS A 120 18.10 -1.93 9.88
CA CYS A 120 18.23 -2.54 11.20
C CYS A 120 17.65 -3.97 11.20
N GLU A 121 18.16 -4.84 12.09
CA GLU A 121 17.58 -6.18 12.32
C GLU A 121 16.15 -6.11 12.91
N LEU A 122 15.78 -4.97 13.51
CA LEU A 122 14.44 -4.71 14.03
C LEU A 122 13.43 -4.36 12.93
N THR A 123 13.88 -4.09 11.70
CA THR A 123 12.98 -3.73 10.61
C THR A 123 12.04 -4.88 10.26
N ARG A 124 10.75 -4.56 10.15
CA ARG A 124 9.66 -5.49 9.82
C ARG A 124 8.91 -5.06 8.58
N ILE A 125 8.93 -3.76 8.25
CA ILE A 125 8.43 -3.22 7.00
C ILE A 125 9.57 -2.45 6.33
N LEU A 126 10.06 -2.98 5.21
CA LEU A 126 11.11 -2.35 4.41
C LEU A 126 10.55 -1.86 3.07
N TYR A 127 10.52 -0.56 2.85
CA TYR A 127 10.29 0.00 1.52
C TYR A 127 11.60 0.02 0.73
N CYS A 128 11.62 -0.42 -0.51
CA CYS A 128 12.86 -0.34 -1.29
C CYS A 128 12.62 -0.05 -2.76
N THR A 129 13.66 0.36 -3.48
CA THR A 129 13.57 0.37 -4.94
C THR A 129 13.59 -1.05 -5.51
N THR A 130 12.96 -1.27 -6.66
CA THR A 130 12.95 -2.55 -7.38
C THR A 130 14.36 -3.15 -7.51
N GLY A 131 15.35 -2.32 -7.90
CA GLY A 131 16.74 -2.75 -8.06
C GLY A 131 17.41 -3.26 -6.77
N VAL A 132 17.05 -2.71 -5.60
CA VAL A 132 17.57 -3.20 -4.31
C VAL A 132 17.10 -4.63 -4.06
N LEU A 133 15.81 -4.91 -4.29
CA LEU A 133 15.27 -6.25 -4.11
C LEU A 133 15.86 -7.25 -5.11
N VAL A 134 16.02 -6.86 -6.37
CA VAL A 134 16.67 -7.69 -7.41
C VAL A 134 18.06 -8.14 -6.95
N VAL A 135 18.92 -7.21 -6.52
CA VAL A 135 20.28 -7.54 -6.05
C VAL A 135 20.22 -8.47 -4.85
N ARG A 136 19.35 -8.19 -3.88
CA ARG A 136 19.21 -8.99 -2.65
C ARG A 136 18.79 -10.44 -2.95
N ILE A 137 17.83 -10.63 -3.86
CA ILE A 137 17.34 -11.95 -4.25
C ILE A 137 18.39 -12.73 -5.04
N ILE A 138 19.14 -12.06 -5.93
CA ILE A 138 20.23 -12.72 -6.69
C ILE A 138 21.32 -13.25 -5.73
N LEU A 139 21.68 -12.45 -4.72
CA LEU A 139 22.70 -12.83 -3.75
C LEU A 139 22.23 -13.98 -2.84
N THR A 140 21.00 -13.91 -2.35
CA THR A 140 20.45 -14.90 -1.41
C THR A 140 19.93 -16.17 -2.09
N LYS A 141 19.55 -16.10 -3.37
CA LYS A 141 18.98 -17.21 -4.17
C LYS A 141 17.74 -17.85 -3.53
N THR A 142 17.02 -17.10 -2.70
CA THR A 142 15.80 -17.51 -2.01
C THR A 142 14.93 -16.28 -1.71
N LEU A 143 13.62 -16.46 -1.60
CA LEU A 143 12.70 -15.40 -1.13
C LEU A 143 12.44 -15.49 0.37
N GLN A 144 12.89 -16.57 1.02
CA GLN A 144 12.58 -16.91 2.41
C GLN A 144 13.11 -15.91 3.46
N CYS A 145 13.94 -14.94 3.05
CA CYS A 145 14.28 -13.81 3.92
C CYS A 145 13.04 -12.98 4.30
N PHE A 146 11.96 -13.06 3.54
CA PHE A 146 10.71 -12.33 3.75
C PHE A 146 9.54 -13.30 3.93
N ILE A 147 8.54 -12.88 4.71
CA ILE A 147 7.26 -13.58 4.81
C ILE A 147 6.30 -13.05 3.73
N HIS A 148 6.35 -11.74 3.48
CA HIS A 148 5.55 -11.07 2.45
C HIS A 148 6.45 -10.23 1.54
N ILE A 149 6.26 -10.39 0.23
CA ILE A 149 6.87 -9.53 -0.79
C ILE A 149 5.74 -8.81 -1.51
N ILE A 150 5.77 -7.49 -1.44
CA ILE A 150 4.78 -6.61 -2.06
C ILE A 150 5.45 -5.89 -3.23
N LEU A 151 4.95 -6.12 -4.44
CA LEU A 151 5.37 -5.43 -5.64
C LEU A 151 4.36 -4.34 -5.94
N ASP A 152 4.70 -3.10 -5.61
CA ASP A 152 3.83 -1.96 -5.90
C ASP A 152 4.01 -1.43 -7.32
N GLU A 153 2.98 -0.76 -7.83
CA GLU A 153 3.00 -0.10 -9.13
C GLU A 153 3.38 -1.04 -10.30
N VAL A 154 2.93 -2.31 -10.27
CA VAL A 154 3.26 -3.31 -11.32
C VAL A 154 2.75 -2.95 -12.71
N HIS A 155 1.90 -1.92 -12.80
CA HIS A 155 1.41 -1.37 -14.05
C HIS A 155 2.41 -0.40 -14.71
N GLU A 156 3.33 0.20 -13.95
CA GLU A 156 4.47 0.92 -14.53
C GLU A 156 5.42 -0.13 -15.12
N ARG A 157 5.24 -0.50 -16.39
CA ARG A 157 6.05 -1.53 -17.07
C ARG A 157 7.49 -1.07 -17.30
N HIS A 158 8.31 -1.14 -16.26
CA HIS A 158 9.74 -0.82 -16.30
C HIS A 158 10.58 -2.10 -16.26
N GLN A 159 11.67 -2.13 -17.04
CA GLN A 159 12.54 -3.31 -17.18
C GLN A 159 12.95 -3.96 -15.84
N PRO A 160 13.32 -3.21 -14.78
CA PRO A 160 13.62 -3.80 -13.48
C PRO A 160 12.46 -4.58 -12.85
N MET A 161 11.20 -4.15 -13.02
CA MET A 161 10.03 -4.84 -12.46
C MET A 161 9.76 -6.14 -13.22
N ASP A 162 9.83 -6.12 -14.55
CA ASP A 162 9.67 -7.32 -15.36
C ASP A 162 10.73 -8.38 -15.00
N PHE A 163 11.98 -7.94 -14.81
CA PHE A 163 13.05 -8.84 -14.37
C PHE A 163 12.82 -9.37 -12.95
N LEU A 164 12.36 -8.51 -12.03
CA LEU A 164 12.02 -8.93 -10.67
C LEU A 164 10.89 -9.96 -10.65
N LEU A 165 9.85 -9.79 -11.48
CA LEU A 165 8.76 -10.76 -11.61
C LEU A 165 9.27 -12.14 -12.05
N ILE A 166 10.20 -12.17 -13.01
CA ILE A 166 10.87 -13.41 -13.46
C ILE A 166 11.62 -14.08 -12.31
N LEU A 167 12.42 -13.32 -11.56
CA LEU A 167 13.17 -13.85 -10.41
C LEU A 167 12.24 -14.37 -9.31
N ILE A 168 11.20 -13.63 -8.97
CA ILE A 168 10.22 -14.02 -7.95
C ILE A 168 9.51 -15.30 -8.37
N ARG A 169 8.95 -15.37 -9.59
CA ARG A 169 8.28 -16.58 -10.07
C ARG A 169 9.20 -17.79 -10.04
N THR A 170 10.44 -17.62 -10.51
CA THR A 170 11.43 -18.71 -10.59
C THR A 170 11.78 -19.25 -9.20
N LEU A 171 12.07 -18.38 -8.25
CA LEU A 171 12.46 -18.79 -6.89
C LEU A 171 11.28 -19.27 -6.06
N TRP A 172 10.11 -18.66 -6.24
CA TRP A 172 8.88 -19.11 -5.60
C TRP A 172 8.58 -20.56 -5.98
N LEU A 173 8.61 -20.90 -7.28
CA LEU A 173 8.40 -22.28 -7.75
C LEU A 173 9.48 -23.25 -7.25
N ARG A 174 10.74 -22.79 -7.17
CA ARG A 174 11.88 -23.64 -6.83
C ARG A 174 11.95 -23.98 -5.35
N ASN A 175 11.82 -22.99 -4.46
CA ASN A 175 12.15 -23.18 -3.04
C ASN A 175 11.40 -22.26 -2.06
N SER A 176 10.51 -21.39 -2.51
CA SER A 176 9.94 -20.33 -1.64
C SER A 176 8.41 -20.25 -1.70
N GLN A 177 7.72 -21.38 -1.88
CA GLN A 177 6.24 -21.42 -2.01
C GLN A 177 5.48 -20.97 -0.75
N ASN A 178 6.15 -20.93 0.40
CA ASN A 178 5.63 -20.42 1.67
C ASN A 178 5.62 -18.88 1.75
N VAL A 179 6.34 -18.18 0.86
CA VAL A 179 6.37 -16.72 0.81
C VAL A 179 5.13 -16.20 0.10
N LYS A 180 4.46 -15.21 0.71
CA LYS A 180 3.28 -14.56 0.15
C LYS A 180 3.71 -13.44 -0.80
N ILE A 181 3.24 -13.50 -2.04
CA ILE A 181 3.50 -12.49 -3.07
C ILE A 181 2.24 -11.66 -3.29
N ILE A 182 2.37 -10.33 -3.16
CA ILE A 182 1.27 -9.39 -3.37
C ILE A 182 1.67 -8.43 -4.48
N LEU A 183 0.89 -8.37 -5.56
CA LEU A 183 1.08 -7.43 -6.66
C LEU A 183 0.04 -6.33 -6.54
N MET A 184 0.45 -5.07 -6.50
CA MET A 184 -0.47 -3.93 -6.41
C MET A 184 -0.46 -3.14 -7.71
N SER A 185 -1.65 -2.93 -8.30
CA SER A 185 -1.82 -2.26 -9.59
C SER A 185 -2.89 -1.18 -9.52
N ALA A 186 -2.69 -0.07 -10.24
CA ALA A 186 -3.72 0.93 -10.46
C ALA A 186 -4.61 0.66 -11.68
N THR A 187 -4.19 -0.24 -12.59
CA THR A 187 -4.85 -0.44 -13.88
C THR A 187 -5.60 -1.77 -13.98
N ILE A 188 -6.53 -1.84 -14.93
CA ILE A 188 -7.43 -2.98 -15.19
C ILE A 188 -6.74 -4.12 -15.97
N GLU A 189 -5.59 -3.90 -16.62
CA GLU A 189 -4.88 -4.94 -17.40
C GLU A 189 -4.12 -5.98 -16.54
N ILE A 190 -4.80 -6.66 -15.62
CA ILE A 190 -4.18 -7.65 -14.72
C ILE A 190 -4.29 -9.11 -15.20
N ASP A 191 -5.05 -9.38 -16.27
CA ASP A 191 -5.17 -10.71 -16.87
C ASP A 191 -3.81 -11.30 -17.28
N LYS A 192 -2.91 -10.44 -17.76
CA LYS A 192 -1.54 -10.83 -18.13
C LYS A 192 -0.76 -11.35 -16.93
N LEU A 193 -0.94 -10.74 -15.75
CA LEU A 193 -0.29 -11.17 -14.51
C LEU A 193 -0.92 -12.47 -13.97
N VAL A 194 -2.25 -12.59 -14.04
CA VAL A 194 -2.96 -13.82 -13.67
C VAL A 194 -2.47 -14.99 -14.52
N HIS A 195 -2.41 -14.80 -15.84
CA HIS A 195 -1.90 -15.80 -16.78
C HIS A 195 -0.43 -16.10 -16.52
N TYR A 196 0.39 -15.06 -16.32
CA TYR A 196 1.81 -15.20 -16.03
C TYR A 196 2.05 -16.07 -14.79
N PHE A 197 1.26 -15.93 -13.73
CA PHE A 197 1.43 -16.73 -12.51
C PHE A 197 0.78 -18.11 -12.55
N ARG A 198 -0.06 -18.40 -13.54
CA ARG A 198 -0.68 -19.73 -13.73
C ARG A 198 0.38 -20.83 -13.87
N GLN A 199 0.28 -21.86 -13.05
CA GLN A 199 1.13 -23.05 -13.07
C GLN A 199 0.38 -24.30 -12.62
N VAL A 200 0.92 -25.47 -12.98
CA VAL A 200 0.47 -26.76 -12.45
C VAL A 200 1.47 -27.22 -11.41
N ILE A 201 1.04 -27.36 -10.16
CA ILE A 201 1.85 -27.83 -9.04
C ILE A 201 1.15 -29.05 -8.45
N ASN A 202 1.82 -30.20 -8.45
CA ASN A 202 1.25 -31.47 -7.97
C ASN A 202 -0.12 -31.82 -8.58
N GLY A 203 -0.31 -31.53 -9.86
CA GLY A 203 -1.57 -31.76 -10.58
C GLY A 203 -2.68 -30.72 -10.32
N GLN A 204 -2.44 -29.72 -9.48
CA GLN A 204 -3.39 -28.63 -9.21
C GLN A 204 -2.97 -27.36 -9.94
N ILE A 205 -3.95 -26.65 -10.52
CA ILE A 205 -3.72 -25.35 -11.14
C ILE A 205 -3.65 -24.31 -10.01
N VAL A 206 -2.47 -23.70 -9.85
CA VAL A 206 -2.26 -22.55 -8.98
C VAL A 206 -2.19 -21.31 -9.86
N SER A 207 -2.96 -20.28 -9.50
CA SER A 207 -2.97 -18.99 -10.20
C SER A 207 -3.05 -17.84 -9.19
N ALA A 208 -2.71 -16.64 -9.62
CA ALA A 208 -2.83 -15.47 -8.77
C ALA A 208 -4.30 -15.12 -8.52
N TYR A 209 -4.67 -14.89 -7.27
CA TYR A 209 -6.02 -14.46 -6.90
C TYR A 209 -6.16 -12.95 -7.17
N GLN A 210 -7.18 -12.57 -7.93
CA GLN A 210 -7.48 -11.16 -8.24
C GLN A 210 -8.48 -10.57 -7.24
N PHE A 211 -8.16 -9.40 -6.70
CA PHE A 211 -9.04 -8.61 -5.84
C PHE A 211 -9.04 -7.15 -6.28
N GLN A 212 -10.23 -6.57 -6.45
CA GLN A 212 -10.41 -5.16 -6.82
C GLN A 212 -10.96 -4.36 -5.64
N ILE A 213 -10.25 -3.30 -5.29
CA ILE A 213 -10.69 -2.29 -4.34
C ILE A 213 -11.67 -1.36 -5.05
N GLY A 214 -12.81 -1.10 -4.42
CA GLY A 214 -13.82 -0.20 -4.97
C GLY A 214 -13.27 1.22 -5.16
N ASP A 215 -13.74 1.90 -6.20
CA ASP A 215 -13.29 3.26 -6.52
C ASP A 215 -13.95 4.29 -5.59
N ARG A 216 -13.17 5.27 -5.15
CA ARG A 216 -13.72 6.55 -4.69
C ARG A 216 -13.90 7.41 -5.94
N LEU A 217 -15.06 7.31 -6.58
CA LEU A 217 -15.41 8.21 -7.68
C LEU A 217 -15.56 9.62 -7.10
N PHE A 218 -14.70 10.53 -7.55
CA PHE A 218 -15.00 11.95 -7.44
C PHE A 218 -15.84 12.30 -8.66
N ASP A 219 -17.05 12.81 -8.46
CA ASP A 219 -17.92 13.28 -9.53
C ASP A 219 -17.25 14.48 -10.23
N LEU A 220 -16.43 14.18 -11.24
CA LEU A 220 -15.92 15.20 -12.14
C LEU A 220 -17.02 15.48 -13.17
N PRO A 221 -17.38 16.76 -13.40
CA PRO A 221 -18.30 17.09 -14.48
C PRO A 221 -17.72 16.62 -15.81
N ASP A 222 -18.53 15.93 -16.61
CA ASP A 222 -18.18 15.41 -17.94
C ASP A 222 -17.97 16.59 -18.91
N LEU A 223 -16.76 17.17 -18.92
CA LEU A 223 -16.40 18.20 -19.88
C LEU A 223 -16.00 17.53 -21.20
N LYS A 224 -16.93 17.54 -22.16
CA LYS A 224 -16.63 17.20 -23.55
C LYS A 224 -15.76 18.29 -24.17
N LEU A 225 -14.47 18.00 -24.35
CA LEU A 225 -13.59 18.79 -25.19
C LEU A 225 -13.99 18.54 -26.66
N SER A 226 -14.72 19.48 -27.26
CA SER A 226 -14.89 19.50 -28.72
C SER A 226 -13.64 20.11 -29.35
N GLU A 227 -13.09 19.45 -30.37
CA GLU A 227 -11.98 19.94 -31.20
C GLU A 227 -12.33 21.26 -31.90
N ALA A 228 -12.18 22.40 -31.20
CA ALA A 228 -11.92 23.74 -31.76
C ALA A 228 -12.03 24.85 -30.70
N HIS A 229 -12.80 24.64 -29.62
CA HIS A 229 -12.99 25.66 -28.60
C HIS A 229 -13.00 25.01 -27.21
N LEU A 230 -12.14 25.47 -26.30
CA LEU A 230 -12.40 25.26 -24.87
C LEU A 230 -13.77 25.89 -24.60
N SER A 231 -14.73 25.09 -24.13
CA SER A 231 -16.03 25.64 -23.72
C SER A 231 -15.79 26.68 -22.62
N HIS A 232 -16.61 27.74 -22.59
CA HIS A 232 -16.54 28.74 -21.51
C HIS A 232 -16.59 28.08 -20.12
N GLU A 233 -17.31 26.97 -20.00
CA GLU A 233 -17.35 26.13 -18.79
C GLU A 233 -15.99 25.52 -18.42
N ALA A 234 -15.20 25.07 -19.40
CA ALA A 234 -13.84 24.57 -19.18
C ALA A 234 -12.90 25.66 -18.66
N ILE A 235 -13.00 26.85 -19.23
CA ILE A 235 -12.19 28.00 -18.83
C ILE A 235 -12.59 28.47 -17.43
N ASP A 236 -13.88 28.57 -17.15
CA ASP A 236 -14.38 28.99 -15.83
C ASP A 236 -14.04 27.97 -14.74
N LEU A 237 -14.11 26.68 -15.05
CA LEU A 237 -13.67 25.63 -14.13
C LEU A 237 -12.16 25.72 -13.87
N ALA A 238 -11.35 25.90 -14.92
CA ALA A 238 -9.91 26.08 -14.78
C ALA A 238 -9.55 27.32 -13.94
N VAL A 239 -10.22 28.45 -14.17
CA VAL A 239 -10.02 29.68 -13.38
C VAL A 239 -10.43 29.49 -11.92
N LYS A 240 -11.55 28.79 -11.65
CA LYS A 240 -11.96 28.47 -10.28
C LYS A 240 -10.96 27.57 -9.58
N LEU A 241 -10.45 26.54 -10.28
CA LEU A 241 -9.44 25.63 -9.76
C LEU A 241 -8.12 26.35 -9.46
N ILE A 242 -7.63 27.18 -10.38
CA ILE A 242 -6.41 27.97 -10.18
C ILE A 242 -6.57 28.88 -8.95
N LYS A 243 -7.70 29.59 -8.83
CA LYS A 243 -8.00 30.44 -7.67
C LYS A 243 -8.11 29.64 -6.36
N SER A 244 -8.63 28.42 -6.37
CA SER A 244 -8.66 27.57 -5.18
C SER A 244 -7.27 27.07 -4.79
N PHE A 245 -6.42 26.72 -5.77
CA PHE A 245 -5.03 26.32 -5.51
C PHE A 245 -4.20 27.49 -4.95
N ASP A 246 -4.33 28.70 -5.50
CA ASP A 246 -3.66 29.90 -4.96
C ASP A 246 -4.11 30.19 -3.51
N HIS A 247 -5.37 29.88 -3.18
CA HIS A 247 -5.91 30.05 -1.84
C HIS A 247 -5.39 28.99 -0.87
N GLU A 248 -5.18 27.75 -1.31
CA GLU A 248 -4.55 26.68 -0.53
C GLU A 248 -3.06 26.91 -0.30
N ASP A 249 -2.31 27.39 -1.31
CA ASP A 249 -0.90 27.75 -1.16
C ASP A 249 -0.69 28.90 -0.15
N SER A 250 -1.64 29.85 -0.09
CA SER A 250 -1.66 30.90 0.93
C SER A 250 -1.91 30.36 2.35
N ILE A 251 -2.70 29.28 2.48
CA ILE A 251 -2.95 28.60 3.76
C ILE A 251 -1.71 27.78 4.18
N ILE A 252 -1.06 27.10 3.23
CA ILE A 252 0.17 26.33 3.49
C ILE A 252 1.32 27.25 3.90
N GLN A 253 1.45 28.44 3.30
CA GLN A 253 2.44 29.44 3.72
C GLN A 253 2.18 29.99 5.13
N LYS A 254 0.93 30.06 5.60
CA LYS A 254 0.58 30.44 6.98
C LYS A 254 0.86 29.37 8.03
N PHE A 255 1.10 28.12 7.63
CA PHE A 255 1.47 27.03 8.53
C PHE A 255 2.99 26.78 8.57
N ILE A 256 3.77 27.38 7.68
CA ILE A 256 5.22 27.18 7.54
C ILE A 256 6.03 28.37 8.13
N TYR A 257 5.37 29.44 8.59
CA TYR A 257 5.96 30.55 9.37
C TYR A 257 5.19 30.78 10.67
#